data_AF-A0A197JIF6-F1
#
_entry.id   AF-A0A197JIF6-F1
#
_cell.length_a   1.000
_cell.length_b   1.000
_cell.length_c   1.000
_cell.angle_alpha   90.00
_cell.angle_beta   90.00
_cell.angle_gamma   90.00
#
_symmetry.space_group_name_H-M   'P 1'
#
loop_
_entity.id
_entity.type
_entity.pdbx_description
1 polymer ?
#
loop_
_entity_poly.entity_id
_entity_poly.type
_entity_poly.pdbx_seq_one_letter_code
_entity_poly.pdbx_strand_id
1 'polypeptide(L)'
;MDQIASLESSHEISRRQERQHARQLKDLERAVKDAQRDREAAESRLASLQELRAVEAQSMMQELGGNTKHTEERLAKKEEENAELQKILDRLSDELAVAKQEIQNLRDLVSSSEANAESGSPAIGGTTSAGTSQMFELEKNNSQLHISTALGPRSSFSPLDQESPISRASSSLSLPTDRPPVYSTLSDLLAAKPLVERSPFGDAHGGLGTPAAAAALSSAREREYQIKLQHLTELLNESEANHQRLLDQEKVLKEEIRNLDRAERRQNLSVDYLKNIVLKYLETTDKEPLLPVLTTVLQLSPAEVASLRKKSAPPSTSSMVLGGLFGGGGH
;
A
#
# COMPACT_ATOMS: atom_id res chain seq x y z
N MET A 1 -84.71 32.14 -42.26
CA MET A 1 -83.38 32.79 -42.40
C MET A 1 -82.51 32.49 -41.18
N ASP A 2 -82.99 32.66 -39.96
CA ASP A 2 -82.18 32.49 -38.72
C ASP A 2 -81.59 31.09 -38.49
N GLN A 3 -82.31 30.03 -38.86
CA GLN A 3 -81.80 28.65 -38.74
C GLN A 3 -80.61 28.36 -39.68
N ILE A 4 -80.58 29.00 -40.87
CA ILE A 4 -79.48 28.82 -41.84
C ILE A 4 -78.22 29.52 -41.30
N ALA A 5 -78.36 30.75 -40.78
CA ALA A 5 -77.24 31.49 -40.18
C ALA A 5 -76.66 30.77 -38.94
N SER A 6 -77.52 30.13 -38.13
CA SER A 6 -77.08 29.33 -36.98
C SER A 6 -76.31 28.07 -37.39
N LEU A 7 -76.77 27.36 -38.43
CA LEU A 7 -76.08 26.20 -38.98
C LEU A 7 -74.73 26.59 -39.63
N GLU A 8 -74.67 27.71 -40.33
CA GLU A 8 -73.42 28.24 -40.90
C GLU A 8 -72.39 28.59 -39.81
N SER A 9 -72.83 29.22 -38.72
CA SER A 9 -71.96 29.53 -37.57
C SER A 9 -71.43 28.26 -36.89
N SER A 10 -72.29 27.26 -36.68
CA SER A 10 -71.89 25.96 -36.10
C SER A 10 -70.87 25.23 -37.00
N HIS A 11 -71.10 25.23 -38.32
CA HIS A 11 -70.19 24.64 -39.28
C HIS A 11 -68.84 25.38 -39.35
N GLU A 12 -68.83 26.70 -39.20
CA GLU A 12 -67.59 27.48 -39.11
C GLU A 12 -66.79 27.15 -37.83
N ILE A 13 -67.47 26.96 -36.69
CA ILE A 13 -66.83 26.53 -35.44
C ILE A 13 -66.22 25.12 -35.60
N SER A 14 -66.94 24.18 -36.20
CA SER A 14 -66.42 22.83 -36.50
C SER A 14 -65.16 22.90 -37.38
N ARG A 15 -65.19 23.71 -38.45
CA ARG A 15 -64.02 23.91 -39.31
C ARG A 15 -62.84 24.54 -38.57
N ARG A 16 -63.08 25.43 -37.61
CA ARG A 16 -62.02 26.00 -36.77
C ARG A 16 -61.43 24.94 -35.85
N GLN A 17 -62.25 24.08 -35.25
CA GLN A 17 -61.81 22.96 -34.42
C GLN A 17 -61.01 21.94 -35.24
N GLU A 18 -61.47 21.55 -36.42
CA GLU A 18 -60.74 20.67 -37.34
C GLU A 18 -59.37 21.24 -37.70
N ARG A 19 -59.28 22.55 -38.00
CA ARG A 19 -58.01 23.22 -38.27
C ARG A 19 -57.09 23.24 -37.04
N GLN A 20 -57.63 23.39 -35.84
CA GLN A 20 -56.86 23.32 -34.60
C GLN A 20 -56.32 21.91 -34.35
N HIS A 21 -57.16 20.89 -34.49
CA HIS A 21 -56.73 19.49 -34.38
C HIS A 21 -55.70 19.12 -35.45
N ALA A 22 -55.87 19.56 -36.70
CA ALA A 22 -54.88 19.34 -37.75
C ALA A 22 -53.52 19.98 -37.44
N ARG A 23 -53.51 21.16 -36.82
CA ARG A 23 -52.26 21.81 -36.35
C ARG A 23 -51.63 21.02 -35.20
N GLN A 24 -52.44 20.65 -34.21
CA GLN A 24 -51.97 19.83 -33.07
C GLN A 24 -51.38 18.50 -33.53
N LEU A 25 -52.03 17.80 -34.46
CA LEU A 25 -51.51 16.55 -35.04
C LEU A 25 -50.17 16.77 -35.74
N LYS A 26 -50.04 17.85 -36.53
CA LYS A 26 -48.78 18.18 -37.21
C LYS A 26 -47.64 18.51 -36.24
N ASP A 27 -47.95 19.20 -35.14
CA ASP A 27 -46.96 19.54 -34.12
C ASP A 27 -46.57 18.30 -33.29
N LEU A 28 -47.53 17.41 -32.98
CA LEU A 28 -47.26 16.11 -32.37
C LEU A 28 -46.41 15.21 -33.29
N GLU A 29 -46.71 15.16 -34.58
CA GLU A 29 -45.89 14.40 -35.55
C GLU A 29 -44.45 14.90 -35.63
N ARG A 30 -44.24 16.23 -35.55
CA ARG A 30 -42.90 16.82 -35.48
C ARG A 30 -42.19 16.43 -34.19
N ALA A 31 -42.88 16.59 -33.06
CA ALA A 31 -42.34 16.22 -31.75
C ALA A 31 -41.96 14.73 -31.67
N VAL A 32 -42.77 13.84 -32.23
CA VAL A 32 -42.46 12.41 -32.31
C VAL A 32 -41.23 12.15 -33.16
N LYS A 33 -41.09 12.81 -34.32
CA LYS A 33 -39.90 12.67 -35.18
C LYS A 33 -38.64 13.19 -34.50
N ASP A 34 -38.72 14.30 -33.79
CA ASP A 34 -37.58 14.86 -33.06
C ASP A 34 -37.18 13.93 -31.91
N ALA A 35 -38.15 13.43 -31.12
CA ALA A 35 -37.91 12.45 -30.08
C ALA A 35 -37.34 11.11 -30.61
N GLN A 36 -37.73 10.68 -31.81
CA GLN A 36 -37.15 9.50 -32.46
C GLN A 36 -35.67 9.72 -32.82
N ARG A 37 -35.32 10.89 -33.37
CA ARG A 37 -33.91 11.22 -33.66
C ARG A 37 -33.07 11.30 -32.39
N ASP A 38 -33.61 11.90 -31.32
CA ASP A 38 -32.93 11.97 -30.04
C ASP A 38 -32.72 10.58 -29.42
N ARG A 39 -33.71 9.68 -29.54
CA ARG A 39 -33.60 8.28 -29.14
C ARG A 39 -32.50 7.56 -29.91
N GLU A 40 -32.48 7.68 -31.23
CA GLU A 40 -31.45 7.05 -32.08
C GLU A 40 -30.05 7.59 -31.76
N ALA A 41 -29.91 8.89 -31.51
CA ALA A 41 -28.65 9.49 -31.09
C ALA A 41 -28.20 8.99 -29.72
N ALA A 42 -29.12 8.83 -28.76
CA ALA A 42 -28.82 8.27 -27.45
C ALA A 42 -28.41 6.79 -27.52
N GLU A 43 -29.09 5.99 -28.34
CA GLU A 43 -28.77 4.58 -28.58
C GLU A 43 -27.38 4.42 -29.21
N SER A 44 -27.03 5.26 -30.19
CA SER A 44 -25.69 5.30 -30.79
C SER A 44 -24.60 5.64 -29.76
N ARG A 45 -24.83 6.63 -28.89
CA ARG A 45 -23.91 6.97 -27.79
C ARG A 45 -23.74 5.82 -26.81
N LEU A 46 -24.84 5.16 -26.44
CA LEU A 46 -24.80 4.01 -25.53
C LEU A 46 -24.00 2.85 -26.13
N ALA A 47 -24.17 2.58 -27.42
CA ALA A 47 -23.38 1.57 -28.13
C ALA A 47 -21.87 1.90 -28.11
N SER A 48 -21.49 3.16 -28.39
CA SER A 48 -20.07 3.56 -28.32
C SER A 48 -19.47 3.46 -26.92
N LEU A 49 -20.26 3.76 -25.88
CA LEU A 49 -19.83 3.63 -24.49
C LEU A 49 -19.68 2.16 -24.07
N GLN A 50 -20.56 1.27 -24.56
CA GLN A 50 -20.44 -0.16 -24.34
C GLN A 50 -19.19 -0.74 -25.01
N GLU A 51 -18.88 -0.30 -26.23
CA GLU A 51 -17.66 -0.70 -26.94
C GLU A 51 -16.40 -0.22 -26.20
N LEU A 52 -16.35 1.05 -25.78
CA LEU A 52 -15.24 1.58 -24.99
C LEU A 52 -15.05 0.77 -23.70
N ARG A 53 -16.14 0.49 -22.97
CA ARG A 53 -16.10 -0.31 -21.75
C ARG A 53 -15.62 -1.74 -22.00
N ALA A 54 -15.97 -2.35 -23.14
CA ALA A 54 -15.49 -3.67 -23.50
C ALA A 54 -13.97 -3.68 -23.76
N VAL A 55 -13.45 -2.66 -24.44
CA VAL A 55 -12.01 -2.49 -24.68
C VAL A 55 -11.26 -2.27 -23.37
N GLU A 56 -11.78 -1.41 -22.47
CA GLU A 56 -11.20 -1.19 -21.14
C GLU A 56 -11.17 -2.48 -20.31
N ALA A 57 -12.27 -3.24 -20.30
CA ALA A 57 -12.33 -4.52 -19.60
C ALA A 57 -11.33 -5.53 -20.18
N GLN A 58 -11.16 -5.58 -21.51
CA GLN A 58 -10.19 -6.45 -22.16
C GLN A 58 -8.74 -6.05 -21.82
N SER A 59 -8.43 -4.75 -21.81
CA SER A 59 -7.12 -4.24 -21.41
C SER A 59 -6.80 -4.61 -19.95
N MET A 60 -7.77 -4.40 -19.06
CA MET A 60 -7.62 -4.76 -17.64
C MET A 60 -7.42 -6.26 -17.45
N MET A 61 -8.15 -7.11 -18.18
CA MET A 61 -7.92 -8.56 -18.15
C MET A 61 -6.53 -8.96 -18.65
N GLN A 62 -6.01 -8.29 -19.67
CA GLN A 62 -4.68 -8.55 -20.19
C GLN A 62 -3.59 -8.14 -19.18
N GLU A 63 -3.74 -6.98 -18.54
CA GLU A 63 -2.83 -6.52 -17.48
C GLU A 63 -2.86 -7.44 -16.27
N LEU A 64 -4.04 -7.84 -15.80
CA LEU A 64 -4.19 -8.82 -14.72
C LEU A 64 -3.57 -10.17 -15.11
N GLY A 65 -3.75 -10.61 -16.35
CA GLY A 65 -3.14 -11.83 -16.88
C GLY A 65 -1.60 -11.75 -16.97
N GLY A 66 -1.05 -10.58 -17.29
CA GLY A 66 0.39 -10.35 -17.30
C GLY A 66 0.99 -10.33 -15.89
N ASN A 67 0.35 -9.60 -14.97
CA ASN A 67 0.78 -9.48 -13.59
C ASN A 67 0.73 -10.83 -12.86
N THR A 68 -0.35 -11.60 -13.05
CA THR A 68 -0.48 -12.95 -12.48
C THR A 68 0.65 -13.86 -12.94
N LYS A 69 0.93 -13.94 -14.26
CA LYS A 69 2.06 -14.70 -14.80
C LYS A 69 3.40 -14.26 -14.21
N HIS A 70 3.65 -12.96 -14.12
CA HIS A 70 4.89 -12.45 -13.53
C HIS A 70 5.02 -12.84 -12.04
N THR A 71 3.91 -12.80 -11.29
CA THR A 71 3.92 -13.23 -9.88
C THR A 71 4.13 -14.73 -9.73
N GLU A 72 3.55 -15.54 -10.62
CA GLU A 72 3.74 -16.99 -10.67
C GLU A 72 5.19 -17.36 -11.00
N GLU A 73 5.79 -16.72 -12.00
CA GLU A 73 7.21 -16.92 -12.35
C GLU A 73 8.13 -16.56 -11.19
N ARG A 74 7.85 -15.44 -10.50
CA ARG A 74 8.64 -15.03 -9.33
C ARG A 74 8.47 -16.00 -8.16
N LEU A 75 7.27 -16.55 -7.97
CA LEU A 75 6.99 -17.55 -6.95
C LEU A 75 7.71 -18.86 -7.25
N ALA A 76 7.65 -19.35 -8.50
CA ALA A 76 8.37 -20.54 -8.94
C ALA A 76 9.89 -20.41 -8.72
N LYS A 77 10.47 -19.25 -9.02
CA LYS A 77 11.89 -18.98 -8.73
C LYS A 77 12.21 -19.04 -7.24
N LYS A 78 11.32 -18.52 -6.38
CA LYS A 78 11.47 -18.61 -4.92
C LYS A 78 11.32 -20.03 -4.38
N GLU A 79 10.48 -20.85 -4.99
CA GLU A 79 10.37 -22.27 -4.66
C GLU A 79 11.64 -23.04 -5.04
N GLU A 80 12.25 -22.74 -6.20
CA GLU A 80 13.54 -23.30 -6.61
C GLU A 80 14.67 -22.91 -5.64
N GLU A 81 14.80 -21.62 -5.32
CA GLU A 81 15.77 -21.12 -4.33
C GLU A 81 15.59 -21.81 -2.96
N ASN A 82 14.34 -21.98 -2.50
CA ASN A 82 14.06 -22.70 -1.25
C ASN A 82 14.43 -24.19 -1.32
N ALA A 83 14.19 -24.84 -2.46
CA ALA A 83 14.58 -26.24 -2.64
C ALA A 83 16.10 -26.42 -2.64
N GLU A 84 16.85 -25.46 -3.19
CA GLU A 84 18.31 -25.44 -3.11
C GLU A 84 18.81 -25.22 -1.68
N LEU A 85 18.23 -24.25 -0.95
CA LEU A 85 18.57 -24.03 0.46
C LEU A 85 18.28 -25.26 1.32
N GLN A 86 17.19 -25.98 1.06
CA GLN A 86 16.87 -27.24 1.75
C GLN A 86 17.94 -28.30 1.48
N LYS A 87 18.39 -28.46 0.23
CA LYS A 87 19.49 -29.40 -0.10
C LYS A 87 20.79 -29.04 0.62
N ILE A 88 21.12 -27.76 0.71
CA ILE A 88 22.30 -27.29 1.45
C ILE A 88 22.16 -27.59 2.94
N LEU A 89 20.99 -27.35 3.52
CA LEU A 89 20.70 -27.65 4.92
C LEU A 89 20.85 -29.13 5.22
N ASP A 90 20.31 -30.00 4.36
CA ASP A 90 20.42 -31.45 4.51
C ASP A 90 21.90 -31.90 4.44
N ARG A 91 22.66 -31.37 3.48
CA ARG A 91 24.10 -31.65 3.36
C ARG A 91 24.89 -31.21 4.60
N LEU A 92 24.66 -30.00 5.09
CA LEU A 92 25.32 -29.49 6.30
C LEU A 92 24.92 -30.31 7.55
N SER A 93 23.68 -30.78 7.60
CA SER A 93 23.22 -31.68 8.67
C SER A 93 23.99 -33.00 8.64
N ASP A 94 24.20 -33.60 7.47
CA ASP A 94 24.99 -34.82 7.30
C ASP A 94 26.46 -34.61 7.69
N GLU A 95 27.08 -33.52 7.23
CA GLU A 95 28.46 -33.16 7.60
C GLU A 95 28.61 -32.97 9.12
N LEU A 96 27.64 -32.33 9.77
CA LEU A 96 27.61 -32.14 11.21
C LEU A 96 27.42 -33.48 11.95
N ALA A 97 26.60 -34.40 11.42
CA ALA A 97 26.45 -35.74 11.98
C ALA A 97 27.76 -36.54 11.93
N VAL A 98 28.49 -36.48 10.80
CA VAL A 98 29.81 -37.10 10.66
C VAL A 98 30.81 -36.50 11.64
N ALA A 99 30.90 -35.17 11.72
CA ALA A 99 31.81 -34.51 12.66
C ALA A 99 31.50 -34.85 14.13
N LYS A 100 30.22 -34.96 14.50
CA LYS A 100 29.82 -35.43 15.84
C LYS A 100 30.25 -36.88 16.10
N GLN A 101 30.09 -37.77 15.12
CA GLN A 101 30.52 -39.16 15.26
C GLN A 101 32.04 -39.25 15.41
N GLU A 102 32.80 -38.45 14.67
CA GLU A 102 34.26 -38.39 14.78
C GLU A 102 34.71 -37.88 16.15
N ILE A 103 34.11 -36.80 16.65
CA ILE A 103 34.35 -36.29 18.02
C ILE A 103 34.03 -37.37 19.06
N GLN A 104 32.94 -38.13 18.88
CA GLN A 104 32.57 -39.21 19.78
C GLN A 104 33.60 -40.35 19.76
N ASN A 105 34.04 -40.79 18.57
CA ASN A 105 35.07 -41.82 18.43
C ASN A 105 36.40 -41.38 19.08
N LEU A 106 36.80 -40.11 18.89
CA LEU A 106 38.00 -39.55 19.52
C LEU A 106 37.87 -39.50 21.04
N ARG A 107 36.70 -39.13 21.57
CA ARG A 107 36.42 -39.16 23.01
C ARG A 107 36.54 -40.57 23.57
N ASP A 108 35.95 -41.56 22.91
CA ASP A 108 36.02 -42.96 23.34
C ASP A 108 37.47 -43.49 23.32
N LEU A 109 38.26 -43.08 22.32
CA LEU A 109 39.68 -43.42 22.22
C LEU A 109 40.49 -42.80 23.37
N VAL A 110 40.27 -41.51 23.68
CA VAL A 110 40.91 -40.83 24.81
C VAL A 110 40.57 -41.53 26.12
N SER A 111 39.29 -41.82 26.37
CA SER A 111 38.86 -42.54 27.57
C SER A 111 39.51 -43.93 27.71
N SER A 112 39.69 -44.66 26.60
CA SER A 112 40.39 -45.95 26.62
C SER A 112 41.90 -45.81 26.89
N SER A 113 42.53 -44.71 26.44
CA SER A 113 43.95 -44.43 26.69
C SER A 113 44.22 -44.01 28.14
N GLU A 114 43.30 -43.24 28.73
CA GLU A 114 43.35 -42.84 30.16
C GLU A 114 43.21 -44.07 31.07
N ALA A 115 42.26 -44.97 30.77
CA ALA A 115 42.08 -46.21 31.52
C ALA A 115 43.31 -47.15 31.46
N ASN A 116 44.01 -47.19 30.32
CA ASN A 116 45.26 -47.95 30.21
C ASN A 116 46.43 -47.28 30.94
N ALA A 117 46.51 -45.94 30.95
CA ALA A 117 47.54 -45.20 31.67
C ALA A 117 47.40 -45.34 33.21
N GLU A 118 46.18 -45.42 33.75
CA GLU A 118 45.96 -45.68 35.18
C GLU A 118 46.34 -47.11 35.62
N SER A 119 46.45 -48.07 34.69
CA SER A 119 46.91 -49.43 34.99
C SER A 119 48.44 -49.60 34.94
N GLY A 120 49.18 -48.59 34.45
CA GLY A 120 50.61 -48.62 34.18
C GLY A 120 51.47 -47.81 35.16
N SER A 121 51.50 -48.22 36.44
CA SER A 121 52.68 -48.28 37.35
C SER A 121 52.41 -47.76 38.78
N PRO A 122 52.76 -48.51 39.85
CA PRO A 122 52.95 -47.96 41.17
C PRO A 122 54.39 -47.42 41.35
N ALA A 123 54.47 -46.20 41.88
CA ALA A 123 55.51 -45.70 42.78
C ALA A 123 56.98 -45.74 42.34
N ILE A 124 57.52 -44.57 41.93
CA ILE A 124 58.85 -44.09 42.38
C ILE A 124 58.74 -42.58 42.65
N GLY A 125 58.85 -42.19 43.91
CA GLY A 125 58.94 -40.80 44.34
C GLY A 125 60.38 -40.28 44.33
N GLY A 126 60.53 -38.95 44.33
CA GLY A 126 61.75 -38.28 44.81
C GLY A 126 62.26 -37.09 44.00
N THR A 127 61.84 -35.90 44.41
CA THR A 127 62.65 -34.66 44.56
C THR A 127 63.43 -34.07 43.37
N THR A 128 63.01 -32.89 42.91
CA THR A 128 63.79 -31.61 42.78
C THR A 128 62.84 -30.54 42.19
N SER A 129 62.34 -29.60 42.99
CA SER A 129 62.82 -28.22 43.18
C SER A 129 63.10 -27.39 41.91
N ALA A 130 62.25 -26.37 41.73
CA ALA A 130 62.55 -25.01 41.31
C ALA A 130 63.14 -24.75 39.91
N GLY A 131 62.30 -24.12 39.07
CA GLY A 131 62.68 -22.86 38.45
C GLY A 131 62.70 -22.82 36.94
N THR A 132 61.54 -22.62 36.31
CA THR A 132 61.43 -21.72 35.15
C THR A 132 60.03 -21.12 35.08
N SER A 133 59.85 -19.98 35.74
CA SER A 133 58.83 -19.01 35.37
C SER A 133 59.15 -18.46 33.98
N GLN A 134 58.17 -18.49 33.07
CA GLN A 134 57.85 -17.45 32.07
C GLN A 134 57.01 -18.07 30.95
N MET A 135 55.69 -17.83 30.97
CA MET A 135 54.99 -17.07 29.92
C MET A 135 53.47 -17.30 29.95
N PHE A 136 52.77 -16.17 29.99
CA PHE A 136 51.41 -15.92 29.49
C PHE A 136 50.20 -16.42 30.28
N GLU A 137 49.99 -15.69 31.37
CA GLU A 137 48.73 -15.03 31.72
C GLU A 137 48.12 -14.27 30.52
N LEU A 138 46.91 -14.63 30.11
CA LEU A 138 45.95 -13.73 29.46
C LEU A 138 44.52 -14.24 29.72
N GLU A 139 44.08 -13.95 30.94
CA GLU A 139 42.67 -13.81 31.26
C GLU A 139 42.22 -12.41 30.78
N LYS A 140 41.30 -12.34 29.82
CA LYS A 140 40.36 -11.21 29.76
C LYS A 140 39.10 -11.52 28.95
N ASN A 141 37.98 -11.44 29.66
CA ASN A 141 36.64 -11.13 29.18
C ASN A 141 35.88 -12.24 28.43
N ASN A 142 34.97 -12.93 29.12
CA ASN A 142 33.63 -12.39 29.40
C ASN A 142 32.69 -13.52 29.87
N SER A 143 32.50 -13.64 31.19
CA SER A 143 31.43 -14.44 31.77
C SER A 143 30.34 -13.50 32.25
N GLN A 144 29.22 -13.42 31.53
CA GLN A 144 27.92 -13.07 32.10
C GLN A 144 26.81 -13.29 31.07
N LEU A 145 25.98 -14.32 31.27
CA LEU A 145 24.55 -14.20 31.60
C LEU A 145 23.78 -15.50 31.29
N HIS A 146 23.27 -16.11 32.36
CA HIS A 146 21.99 -16.79 32.56
C HIS A 146 21.33 -17.59 31.41
N ILE A 147 21.23 -18.89 31.68
CA ILE A 147 20.17 -19.77 31.19
C ILE A 147 18.85 -19.37 31.86
N SER A 148 17.80 -19.13 31.08
CA SER A 148 16.42 -19.44 31.48
C SER A 148 15.61 -19.87 30.26
N THR A 149 15.03 -21.04 30.41
CA THR A 149 14.12 -21.78 29.54
C THR A 149 12.77 -21.08 29.42
N ALA A 150 12.27 -20.86 28.19
CA ALA A 150 10.83 -20.97 27.83
C ALA A 150 10.57 -20.74 26.32
N LEU A 151 10.00 -21.78 25.70
CA LEU A 151 9.08 -21.86 24.55
C LEU A 151 8.60 -20.57 23.84
N GLY A 152 8.69 -20.54 22.50
CA GLY A 152 7.87 -19.67 21.61
C GLY A 152 8.56 -19.25 20.29
N PRO A 153 7.89 -19.30 19.11
CA PRO A 153 8.55 -19.38 17.80
C PRO A 153 8.95 -18.03 17.18
N ARG A 154 9.95 -18.11 16.29
CA ARG A 154 10.72 -17.01 15.68
C ARG A 154 10.02 -16.48 14.42
N SER A 155 9.79 -15.16 14.36
CA SER A 155 9.69 -14.41 13.10
C SER A 155 10.76 -13.32 13.11
N SER A 156 11.80 -13.49 12.30
CA SER A 156 12.86 -12.51 12.12
C SER A 156 12.72 -11.84 10.76
N PHE A 157 12.54 -10.51 10.77
CA PHE A 157 12.85 -9.65 9.64
C PHE A 157 13.71 -8.49 10.14
N SER A 158 14.91 -8.38 9.58
CA SER A 158 15.84 -7.26 9.69
C SER A 158 17.08 -7.57 8.82
N PRO A 159 17.91 -6.57 8.44
CA PRO A 159 17.83 -5.92 7.12
C PRO A 159 19.24 -5.80 6.47
N LEU A 160 19.36 -4.92 5.46
CA LEU A 160 20.55 -4.25 4.87
C LEU A 160 21.07 -4.73 3.48
N ASP A 161 21.24 -3.68 2.64
CA ASP A 161 22.33 -3.39 1.69
C ASP A 161 22.48 -4.23 0.41
N GLN A 162 22.19 -3.63 -0.75
CA GLN A 162 23.10 -2.87 -1.64
C GLN A 162 24.07 -3.78 -2.41
N GLU A 163 23.88 -3.89 -3.73
CA GLU A 163 24.92 -3.73 -4.76
C GLU A 163 24.30 -3.78 -6.20
N SER A 164 24.52 -2.70 -6.96
CA SER A 164 24.86 -2.61 -8.40
C SER A 164 23.87 -3.08 -9.51
N PRO A 165 23.42 -2.18 -10.43
CA PRO A 165 22.95 -2.55 -11.75
C PRO A 165 24.05 -2.40 -12.83
N ILE A 166 24.37 -3.56 -13.42
CA ILE A 166 24.63 -3.85 -14.85
C ILE A 166 24.98 -2.67 -15.76
N SER A 167 26.25 -2.62 -16.17
CA SER A 167 26.68 -1.93 -17.39
C SER A 167 26.09 -2.60 -18.64
N ARG A 168 25.38 -1.82 -19.47
CA ARG A 168 25.18 -2.15 -20.88
C ARG A 168 25.87 -1.10 -21.73
N ALA A 169 26.98 -1.51 -22.32
CA ALA A 169 27.63 -0.79 -23.40
C ALA A 169 26.77 -0.86 -24.66
N SER A 170 26.57 0.28 -25.30
CA SER A 170 26.20 0.35 -26.72
C SER A 170 26.91 1.56 -27.29
N SER A 171 27.97 1.25 -28.04
CA SER A 171 28.77 2.20 -28.80
C SER A 171 27.99 2.65 -30.03
N SER A 172 27.79 3.95 -30.20
CA SER A 172 27.59 4.55 -31.52
C SER A 172 28.25 5.93 -31.58
N LEU A 173 29.31 6.00 -32.38
CA LEU A 173 30.00 7.23 -32.78
C LEU A 173 29.07 8.08 -33.66
N SER A 174 28.90 9.38 -33.35
CA SER A 174 29.13 10.51 -34.26
C SER A 174 28.48 11.84 -33.81
N LEU A 175 29.24 12.92 -34.07
CA LEU A 175 28.93 14.35 -34.13
C LEU A 175 28.77 15.20 -32.84
N PRO A 176 29.43 16.39 -32.79
CA PRO A 176 29.25 17.36 -31.71
C PRO A 176 27.99 18.17 -31.99
N THR A 177 27.00 18.10 -31.10
CA THR A 177 25.89 19.04 -31.09
C THR A 177 25.67 19.52 -29.67
N ASP A 178 25.81 20.82 -29.53
CA ASP A 178 25.62 21.63 -28.34
C ASP A 178 24.21 21.39 -27.77
N ARG A 179 24.10 20.55 -26.72
CA ARG A 179 22.85 20.32 -25.98
C ARG A 179 23.17 20.32 -24.49
N PRO A 180 22.46 21.14 -23.67
CA PRO A 180 22.71 21.16 -22.23
C PRO A 180 22.37 19.80 -21.60
N PRO A 181 23.12 19.38 -20.56
CA PRO A 181 22.93 18.09 -19.91
C PRO A 181 21.53 17.99 -19.29
N VAL A 182 20.83 16.91 -19.61
CA VAL A 182 19.56 16.55 -18.96
C VAL A 182 19.90 15.79 -17.69
N TYR A 183 19.60 16.37 -16.53
CA TYR A 183 19.84 15.76 -15.23
C TYR A 183 18.62 14.93 -14.82
N SER A 184 18.77 13.61 -14.77
CA SER A 184 17.65 12.69 -14.50
C SER A 184 17.44 12.38 -13.02
N THR A 185 18.43 12.66 -12.17
CA THR A 185 18.35 12.38 -10.73
C THR A 185 18.91 13.54 -9.91
N LEU A 186 18.43 13.67 -8.67
CA LEU A 186 18.92 14.66 -7.70
C LEU A 186 20.43 14.46 -7.41
N SER A 187 20.89 13.22 -7.49
CA SER A 187 22.29 12.82 -7.37
C SER A 187 23.15 13.30 -8.57
N ASP A 188 22.63 13.29 -9.80
CA ASP A 188 23.35 13.78 -10.99
C ASP A 188 23.64 15.30 -10.93
N LEU A 189 22.75 16.07 -10.31
CA LEU A 189 22.88 17.53 -10.16
C LEU A 189 23.87 17.92 -9.07
N LEU A 190 23.94 17.15 -7.98
CA LEU A 190 24.92 17.33 -6.92
C LEU A 190 26.33 16.86 -7.34
N ALA A 191 26.40 15.87 -8.24
CA ALA A 191 27.64 15.37 -8.83
C ALA A 191 28.15 16.23 -9.99
N ALA A 192 27.33 17.15 -10.52
CA ALA A 192 27.72 18.09 -11.57
C ALA A 192 28.78 19.07 -11.05
N LYS A 193 30.04 18.66 -11.15
CA LYS A 193 31.22 19.50 -10.91
C LYS A 193 31.07 20.79 -11.72
N PRO A 194 31.24 21.98 -11.12
CA PRO A 194 31.27 23.21 -11.90
C PRO A 194 32.40 23.09 -12.93
N LEU A 195 32.08 23.31 -14.20
CA LEU A 195 33.03 23.43 -15.31
C LEU A 195 33.91 24.67 -15.10
N VAL A 196 34.80 24.60 -14.11
CA VAL A 196 35.89 25.53 -13.86
C VAL A 196 37.16 24.69 -13.89
N GLU A 197 37.54 24.23 -15.07
CA GLU A 197 38.94 23.89 -15.40
C GLU A 197 39.07 23.65 -16.91
N ARG A 198 38.90 24.73 -17.67
CA ARG A 198 39.55 24.86 -18.97
C ARG A 198 40.00 26.31 -19.09
N SER A 199 41.20 26.57 -18.58
CA SER A 199 41.99 27.72 -19.00
C SER A 199 42.69 27.34 -20.30
N PRO A 200 42.37 27.96 -21.46
CA PRO A 200 43.23 27.90 -22.61
C PRO A 200 44.09 29.17 -22.62
N PHE A 201 45.40 28.97 -22.50
CA PHE A 201 46.49 29.92 -22.79
C PHE A 201 46.74 31.07 -21.80
N GLY A 202 47.91 30.97 -21.16
CA GLY A 202 49.02 31.84 -21.57
C GLY A 202 49.29 33.06 -20.70
N ASP A 203 50.55 33.16 -20.29
CA ASP A 203 51.16 34.29 -19.59
C ASP A 203 50.90 35.67 -20.22
N ALA A 204 50.98 36.68 -19.36
CA ALA A 204 51.41 38.04 -19.64
C ALA A 204 50.65 38.85 -20.71
N HIS A 205 49.75 39.73 -20.26
CA HIS A 205 49.77 41.19 -20.48
C HIS A 205 48.38 41.78 -20.22
N GLY A 206 48.35 42.98 -19.63
CA GLY A 206 47.11 43.68 -19.29
C GLY A 206 46.19 43.91 -20.49
N GLY A 207 44.89 43.74 -20.27
CA GLY A 207 43.86 44.04 -21.24
C GLY A 207 42.52 44.27 -20.53
N LEU A 208 41.98 45.48 -20.69
CA LEU A 208 40.66 45.90 -20.25
C LEU A 208 39.60 44.85 -20.62
N GLY A 209 39.11 44.12 -19.63
CA GLY A 209 37.81 43.45 -19.74
C GLY A 209 36.73 44.52 -19.80
N THR A 210 36.08 44.68 -20.95
CA THR A 210 34.97 45.61 -21.08
C THR A 210 33.83 45.20 -20.14
N PRO A 211 33.16 46.14 -19.44
CA PRO A 211 32.07 45.81 -18.50
C PRO A 211 30.90 45.08 -19.16
N ALA A 212 30.76 45.21 -20.49
CA ALA A 212 29.77 44.50 -21.28
C ALA A 212 29.97 42.97 -21.29
N ALA A 213 31.22 42.48 -21.35
CA ALA A 213 31.51 41.05 -21.35
C ALA A 213 31.25 40.41 -19.97
N ALA A 214 31.60 41.13 -18.89
CA ALA A 214 31.31 40.70 -17.52
C ALA A 214 29.81 40.67 -17.22
N ALA A 215 29.04 41.65 -17.70
CA ALA A 215 27.58 41.69 -17.57
C ALA A 215 26.88 40.56 -18.34
N ALA A 216 27.35 40.25 -19.57
CA ALA A 216 26.82 39.15 -20.36
C ALA A 216 27.07 37.77 -19.69
N LEU A 217 28.26 37.56 -19.12
CA LEU A 217 28.58 36.36 -18.33
C LEU A 217 27.73 36.24 -17.06
N SER A 218 27.49 37.35 -16.35
CA SER A 218 26.61 37.37 -15.17
C SER A 218 25.16 37.02 -15.53
N SER A 219 24.64 37.59 -16.62
CA SER A 219 23.29 37.27 -17.11
C SER A 219 23.15 35.82 -17.57
N ALA A 220 24.18 35.24 -18.19
CA ALA A 220 24.20 33.82 -18.56
C ALA A 220 24.17 32.91 -17.33
N ARG A 221 24.99 33.21 -16.30
CA ARG A 221 24.97 32.48 -15.01
C ARG A 221 23.62 32.59 -14.31
N GLU A 222 23.02 33.77 -14.32
CA GLU A 222 21.73 34.00 -13.69
C GLU A 222 20.62 33.16 -14.34
N ARG A 223 20.61 33.06 -15.68
CA ARG A 223 19.68 32.16 -16.39
C ARG A 223 19.93 30.69 -16.04
N GLU A 224 21.18 30.28 -15.91
CA GLU A 224 21.52 28.91 -15.51
C GLU A 224 20.99 28.60 -14.10
N TYR A 225 21.16 29.53 -13.15
CA TYR A 225 20.60 29.39 -11.81
C TYR A 225 19.06 29.39 -11.81
N GLN A 226 18.42 30.21 -12.65
CA GLN A 226 16.97 30.22 -12.79
C GLN A 226 16.45 28.88 -13.32
N ILE A 227 17.10 28.28 -14.31
CA ILE A 227 16.74 26.95 -14.84
C ILE A 227 16.93 25.88 -13.77
N LYS A 228 18.05 25.92 -13.03
CA LYS A 228 18.29 24.98 -11.91
C LYS A 228 17.23 25.13 -10.83
N LEU A 229 16.83 26.35 -10.48
CA LEU A 229 15.78 26.61 -9.50
C LEU A 229 14.42 26.10 -9.97
N GLN A 230 14.07 26.31 -11.24
CA GLN A 230 12.84 25.77 -11.84
C GLN A 230 12.83 24.25 -11.76
N HIS A 231 13.92 23.61 -12.21
CA HIS A 231 14.04 22.16 -12.18
C HIS A 231 14.00 21.58 -10.75
N LEU A 232 14.67 22.22 -9.78
CA LEU A 232 14.60 21.82 -8.38
C LEU A 232 13.19 21.97 -7.80
N THR A 233 12.46 23.01 -8.22
CA THR A 233 11.07 23.22 -7.80
C THR A 233 10.14 22.15 -8.39
N GLU A 234 10.36 21.78 -9.66
CA GLU A 234 9.62 20.69 -10.31
C GLU A 234 9.87 19.34 -9.63
N LEU A 235 11.14 19.00 -9.36
CA LEU A 235 11.50 17.78 -8.64
C LEU A 235 10.94 17.76 -7.21
N LEU A 236 10.94 18.90 -6.53
CA LEU A 236 10.35 19.01 -5.20
C LEU A 236 8.84 18.76 -5.25
N ASN A 237 8.13 19.38 -6.19
CA ASN A 237 6.70 19.19 -6.38
C ASN A 237 6.36 17.74 -6.75
N GLU A 238 7.15 17.10 -7.63
CA GLU A 238 7.00 15.68 -7.96
C GLU A 238 7.20 14.79 -6.73
N SER A 239 8.23 15.08 -5.92
CA SER A 239 8.51 14.38 -4.67
C SER A 239 7.38 14.54 -3.65
N GLU A 240 6.86 15.77 -3.47
CA GLU A 240 5.73 16.06 -2.59
C GLU A 240 4.46 15.33 -3.04
N ALA A 241 4.16 15.35 -4.35
CA ALA A 241 3.03 14.63 -4.91
C ALA A 241 3.15 13.11 -4.71
N ASN A 242 4.36 12.57 -4.87
CA ASN A 242 4.62 11.15 -4.62
C ASN A 242 4.48 10.80 -3.13
N HIS A 243 4.99 11.66 -2.25
CA HIS A 243 4.85 11.49 -0.81
C HIS A 243 3.38 11.48 -0.38
N GLN A 244 2.56 12.38 -0.95
CA GLN A 244 1.12 12.41 -0.67
C GLN A 244 0.42 11.12 -1.13
N ARG A 245 0.75 10.60 -2.32
CA ARG A 245 0.23 9.31 -2.79
C ARG A 245 0.62 8.16 -1.88
N LEU A 246 1.85 8.15 -1.36
CA LEU A 246 2.31 7.14 -0.41
C LEU A 246 1.53 7.21 0.91
N LEU A 247 1.25 8.40 1.43
CA LEU A 247 0.42 8.57 2.63
C LEU A 247 -1.02 8.08 2.42
N ASP A 248 -1.60 8.34 1.25
CA ASP A 248 -2.94 7.86 0.90
C ASP A 248 -2.96 6.33 0.82
N GLN A 249 -1.96 5.72 0.19
CA GLN A 249 -1.81 4.26 0.15
C GLN A 249 -1.63 3.67 1.54
N GLU A 250 -0.79 4.29 2.38
CA GLU A 250 -0.59 3.87 3.77
C GLU A 250 -1.92 3.88 4.55
N LYS A 251 -2.74 4.91 4.37
CA LYS A 251 -4.05 4.99 5.01
C LYS A 251 -4.98 3.86 4.55
N VAL A 252 -5.06 3.62 3.24
CA VAL A 252 -5.90 2.53 2.68
C VAL A 252 -5.42 1.17 3.18
N LEU A 253 -4.11 0.92 3.19
CA LEU A 253 -3.55 -0.33 3.69
C LEU A 253 -3.83 -0.53 5.19
N LYS A 254 -3.71 0.51 6.01
CA LYS A 254 -4.08 0.45 7.43
C LYS A 254 -5.56 0.14 7.63
N GLU A 255 -6.44 0.69 6.79
CA GLU A 255 -7.87 0.38 6.82
C GLU A 255 -8.14 -1.07 6.41
N GLU A 256 -7.44 -1.56 5.37
CA GLU A 256 -7.61 -2.93 4.90
C GLU A 256 -7.10 -3.96 5.91
N ILE A 257 -5.95 -3.72 6.55
CA ILE A 257 -5.47 -4.57 7.66
C ILE A 257 -6.51 -4.62 8.78
N ARG A 258 -7.07 -3.46 9.16
CA ARG A 258 -8.13 -3.42 10.17
C ARG A 258 -9.39 -4.17 9.72
N ASN A 259 -9.72 -4.17 8.43
CA ASN A 259 -10.86 -4.91 7.89
C ASN A 259 -10.60 -6.41 7.90
N LEU A 260 -9.40 -6.85 7.49
CA LEU A 260 -8.98 -8.24 7.53
C LEU A 260 -8.95 -8.78 8.96
N ASP A 261 -8.40 -8.02 9.92
CA ASP A 261 -8.43 -8.39 11.35
C ASP A 261 -9.88 -8.56 11.86
N ARG A 262 -10.79 -7.66 11.46
CA ARG A 262 -12.22 -7.80 11.80
C ARG A 262 -12.85 -9.02 11.13
N ALA A 263 -12.50 -9.29 9.88
CA ALA A 263 -13.02 -10.43 9.11
C ALA A 263 -12.54 -11.76 9.67
N GLU A 264 -11.26 -11.89 10.02
CA GLU A 264 -10.68 -13.07 10.66
C GLU A 264 -11.31 -13.32 12.03
N ARG A 265 -11.50 -12.27 12.84
CA ARG A 265 -12.21 -12.38 14.12
C ARG A 265 -13.66 -12.86 13.94
N ARG A 266 -14.32 -12.50 12.82
CA ARG A 266 -15.67 -12.98 12.45
C ARG A 266 -15.67 -14.41 11.94
N GLN A 267 -14.62 -14.89 11.28
CA GLN A 267 -14.53 -16.28 10.82
C GLN A 267 -14.52 -17.28 11.99
N ASN A 268 -13.94 -16.89 13.13
CA ASN A 268 -13.91 -17.72 14.34
C ASN A 268 -15.20 -17.67 15.19
N LEU A 269 -16.21 -16.91 14.77
CA LEU A 269 -17.49 -16.80 15.47
C LEU A 269 -18.51 -17.76 14.85
N SER A 270 -19.10 -18.62 15.67
CA SER A 270 -20.21 -19.48 15.23
C SER A 270 -21.40 -18.62 14.78
N VAL A 271 -21.79 -18.78 13.51
CA VAL A 271 -22.95 -18.10 12.91
C VAL A 271 -24.23 -18.32 13.71
N ASP A 272 -24.35 -19.48 14.38
CA ASP A 272 -25.50 -19.81 15.23
C ASP A 272 -25.54 -18.96 16.50
N TYR A 273 -24.38 -18.62 17.08
CA TYR A 273 -24.31 -17.72 18.23
C TYR A 273 -24.70 -16.30 17.83
N LEU A 274 -24.20 -15.81 16.70
CA LEU A 274 -24.58 -14.50 16.16
C LEU A 274 -26.08 -14.43 15.88
N LYS A 275 -26.65 -15.48 15.26
CA LYS A 275 -28.09 -15.58 15.01
C LYS A 275 -28.90 -15.43 16.29
N ASN A 276 -28.52 -16.13 17.36
CA ASN A 276 -29.23 -16.09 18.64
C ASN A 276 -29.14 -14.71 19.31
N ILE A 277 -27.99 -14.04 19.24
CA ILE A 277 -27.83 -12.68 19.80
C ILE A 277 -28.65 -11.67 19.01
N VAL A 278 -28.62 -11.72 17.67
CA VAL A 278 -29.39 -10.80 16.83
C VAL A 278 -30.89 -11.02 17.03
N LEU A 279 -31.34 -12.27 17.11
CA LEU A 279 -32.74 -12.60 17.42
C LEU A 279 -33.15 -11.99 18.77
N LYS A 280 -32.34 -12.22 19.82
CA LYS A 280 -32.58 -11.65 21.15
C LYS A 280 -32.54 -10.11 21.16
N TYR A 281 -31.71 -9.49 20.31
CA TYR A 281 -31.66 -8.02 20.16
C TYR A 281 -32.94 -7.44 19.53
N LEU A 282 -33.56 -8.18 18.62
CA LEU A 282 -34.80 -7.78 17.96
C LEU A 282 -36.03 -8.03 18.84
N GLU A 283 -36.02 -9.10 19.62
CA GLU A 283 -37.13 -9.49 20.52
C GLU A 283 -37.17 -8.70 21.83
N THR A 284 -36.02 -8.22 22.33
CA THR A 284 -35.94 -7.52 23.62
C THR A 284 -36.20 -6.02 23.46
N THR A 285 -37.05 -5.45 24.33
CA THR A 285 -37.29 -4.00 24.41
C THR A 285 -36.08 -3.24 24.96
N ASP A 286 -35.35 -3.88 25.88
CA ASP A 286 -34.14 -3.36 26.50
C ASP A 286 -32.89 -3.79 25.72
N LYS A 287 -32.47 -2.92 24.81
CA LYS A 287 -31.36 -3.16 23.87
C LYS A 287 -29.98 -2.81 24.45
N GLU A 288 -29.94 -1.98 25.50
CA GLU A 288 -28.74 -1.57 26.25
C GLU A 288 -27.82 -2.72 26.68
N PRO A 289 -28.30 -3.78 27.38
CA PRO A 289 -27.43 -4.86 27.86
C PRO A 289 -26.87 -5.75 26.75
N LEU A 290 -27.51 -5.77 25.57
CA LEU A 290 -27.08 -6.59 24.45
C LEU A 290 -26.09 -5.87 23.51
N LEU A 291 -25.99 -4.54 23.61
CA LEU A 291 -25.06 -3.75 22.79
C LEU A 291 -23.58 -4.10 22.97
N PRO A 292 -23.06 -4.32 24.20
CA PRO A 292 -21.67 -4.73 24.38
C PRO A 292 -21.36 -6.06 23.69
N VAL A 293 -22.28 -7.02 23.80
CA VAL A 293 -22.13 -8.35 23.17
C VAL A 293 -22.21 -8.25 21.65
N LEU A 294 -23.15 -7.45 21.12
CA LEU A 294 -23.25 -7.22 19.68
C LEU A 294 -22.01 -6.51 19.12
N THR A 295 -21.44 -5.57 19.89
CA THR A 295 -20.21 -4.85 19.55
C THR A 295 -19.01 -5.78 19.47
N THR A 296 -18.87 -6.72 20.41
CA THR A 296 -17.75 -7.67 20.42
C THR A 296 -17.88 -8.74 19.33
N VAL A 297 -19.10 -9.24 19.09
CA VAL A 297 -19.35 -10.27 18.07
C VAL A 297 -19.26 -9.70 16.66
N LEU A 298 -19.84 -8.53 16.39
CA LEU A 298 -19.76 -7.93 15.06
C LEU A 298 -18.50 -7.06 14.86
N GLN A 299 -17.67 -6.89 15.89
CA GLN A 299 -16.51 -6.00 15.89
C GLN A 299 -16.88 -4.61 15.32
N LEU A 300 -17.94 -4.03 15.87
CA LEU A 300 -18.47 -2.75 15.42
C LEU A 300 -17.48 -1.62 15.74
N SER A 301 -17.37 -0.67 14.83
CA SER A 301 -16.59 0.55 15.06
C SER A 301 -17.25 1.43 16.13
N PRO A 302 -16.50 2.30 16.82
CA PRO A 302 -17.05 3.21 17.83
C PRO A 302 -18.19 4.11 17.29
N ALA A 303 -18.12 4.48 16.00
CA ALA A 303 -19.15 5.28 15.34
C ALA A 303 -20.47 4.51 15.13
N GLU A 304 -20.39 3.23 14.79
CA GLU A 304 -21.56 2.35 14.64
C GLU A 304 -22.22 2.07 15.99
N VAL A 305 -21.42 1.85 17.04
CA VAL A 305 -21.91 1.66 18.42
C VAL A 305 -22.65 2.91 18.91
N ALA A 306 -22.12 4.11 18.66
CA ALA A 306 -22.79 5.36 19.00
C ALA A 306 -24.14 5.52 18.27
N SER A 307 -24.19 5.12 17.00
CA SER A 307 -25.42 5.15 16.20
C SER A 307 -26.47 4.16 16.70
N LEU A 308 -26.05 2.98 17.15
CA LEU A 308 -26.95 1.97 17.73
C LEU A 308 -27.46 2.38 19.11
N ARG A 309 -26.61 2.98 19.97
CA ARG A 309 -27.02 3.56 21.26
C ARG A 309 -28.09 4.64 21.09
N LYS A 310 -27.88 5.56 20.13
CA LYS A 310 -28.85 6.62 19.82
C LYS A 310 -30.23 6.09 19.42
N LYS A 311 -30.29 4.94 18.73
CA LYS A 311 -31.53 4.31 18.25
C LYS A 311 -32.16 3.33 19.25
N SER A 312 -31.42 2.90 20.27
CA SER A 312 -31.88 1.96 21.31
C SER A 312 -32.31 2.65 22.59
N ALA A 313 -31.98 3.93 22.78
CA ALA A 313 -32.53 4.75 23.85
C ALA A 313 -34.08 4.74 23.77
N PRO A 314 -34.79 4.45 24.87
CA PRO A 314 -36.24 4.50 24.88
C PRO A 314 -36.72 5.93 24.56
N PRO A 315 -37.87 6.10 23.88
CA PRO A 315 -38.46 7.43 23.74
C PRO A 315 -38.76 7.95 25.15
N SER A 316 -38.04 8.98 25.58
CA SER A 316 -38.37 9.76 26.77
C SER A 316 -39.86 10.10 26.73
N THR A 317 -40.62 9.48 27.63
CA THR A 317 -42.02 9.80 27.95
C THR A 317 -42.05 11.16 28.64
N SER A 318 -41.80 12.22 27.88
CA SER A 318 -41.95 13.60 28.32
C SER A 318 -43.09 14.25 27.55
N SER A 319 -44.31 13.75 27.78
CA SER A 319 -45.59 14.38 27.40
C SER A 319 -46.74 13.41 27.69
N MET A 320 -47.10 13.21 28.95
CA MET A 320 -48.46 12.82 29.39
C MET A 320 -48.44 12.60 30.90
N VAL A 321 -48.67 13.65 31.69
CA VAL A 321 -49.60 13.70 32.84
C VAL A 321 -49.73 15.18 33.23
N LEU A 322 -50.63 15.91 32.57
CA LEU A 322 -51.22 17.13 33.14
C LEU A 322 -52.72 17.10 32.86
N GLY A 323 -53.39 16.16 33.51
CA GLY A 323 -54.83 15.97 33.41
C GLY A 323 -55.27 14.88 34.38
N GLY A 324 -55.74 15.30 35.55
CA GLY A 324 -56.44 14.41 36.49
C GLY A 324 -55.78 14.29 37.85
N LEU A 325 -55.92 15.34 38.68
CA LEU A 325 -55.96 15.17 40.14
C LEU A 325 -57.40 15.40 40.59
N PHE A 326 -58.08 14.29 40.95
CA PHE A 326 -59.16 14.23 41.93
C PHE A 326 -58.74 15.02 43.20
N GLY A 327 -59.57 15.68 44.00
CA GLY A 327 -60.95 15.46 44.44
C GLY A 327 -60.99 15.80 45.94
N GLY A 328 -62.15 16.19 46.50
CA GLY A 328 -62.32 16.25 47.96
C GLY A 328 -63.28 17.33 48.46
N GLY A 329 -64.55 16.95 48.63
CA GLY A 329 -65.44 17.62 49.57
C GLY A 329 -65.15 17.17 51.01
N GLY A 330 -65.55 17.98 51.98
CA GLY A 330 -65.58 17.59 53.40
C GLY A 330 -65.44 18.75 54.37
N HIS A 331 -66.60 19.17 54.90
CA HIS A 331 -66.86 20.11 56.00
C HIS A 331 -66.77 21.61 55.73
#